data_AF-A0A2T5G3Q5-F1
#
_entry.id   AF-A0A2T5G3Q5-F1
#
_cell.length_a   1.000
_cell.length_b   1.000
_cell.length_c   1.000
_cell.angle_alpha   90.00
_cell.angle_beta   90.00
_cell.angle_gamma   90.00
#
_symmetry.space_group_name_H-M   'P 1'
#
loop_
_entity.id
_entity.type
_entity.pdbx_description
1 polymer ?
#
loop_
_entity_poly.entity_id
_entity_poly.type
_entity_poly.pdbx_seq_one_letter_code
_entity_poly.pdbx_strand_id
1 'polypeptide(L)' 'MLGDSVIATAILDRLLHHSHVINIRGESYRLREKKRAGLFGGTPPRREVMPQDGSAE' A
#
# COMPACT_ATOMS: atom_id res chain seq x y z
N MET A 1 -6.89 0.96 -27.22
CA MET A 1 -7.36 -0.43 -27.24
C MET A 1 -7.31 -1.13 -25.87
N LEU A 2 -6.71 -0.54 -24.82
CA LEU A 2 -7.00 -0.87 -23.43
C LEU A 2 -8.05 0.14 -22.91
N GLY A 3 -9.16 -0.32 -22.33
CA GLY A 3 -10.20 0.56 -21.76
C GLY A 3 -11.58 0.54 -22.44
N ASP A 4 -11.85 -0.40 -23.34
CA ASP A 4 -13.22 -0.62 -23.80
C ASP A 4 -14.04 -1.30 -22.70
N SER A 5 -14.97 -0.54 -22.12
CA SER A 5 -15.85 -1.01 -21.05
C SER A 5 -16.73 -2.17 -21.49
N VAL A 6 -17.12 -2.23 -22.77
CA VAL A 6 -17.97 -3.31 -23.32
C VAL A 6 -17.21 -4.63 -23.36
N ILE A 7 -15.93 -4.58 -23.73
CA ILE A 7 -15.08 -5.78 -23.73
C ILE A 7 -14.77 -6.21 -22.29
N ALA A 8 -14.47 -5.25 -21.40
CA ALA A 8 -14.20 -5.54 -20.00
C ALA A 8 -15.40 -6.22 -19.31
N THR A 9 -16.63 -5.76 -19.57
CA THR A 9 -17.84 -6.39 -19.02
C THR A 9 -18.10 -7.76 -19.63
N ALA A 10 -17.90 -7.95 -20.95
CA ALA A 10 -18.07 -9.26 -21.59
C ALA A 10 -17.08 -10.31 -21.07
N ILE A 11 -15.85 -9.92 -20.72
CA ILE A 11 -14.86 -10.81 -20.10
C ILE A 11 -15.28 -11.12 -18.65
N LEU A 12 -15.65 -10.10 -17.88
CA LEU A 12 -16.06 -10.26 -16.49
C LEU A 12 -17.30 -11.19 -16.37
N ASP A 13 -18.30 -10.99 -17.23
CA ASP A 13 -19.51 -11.82 -17.30
C ASP A 13 -19.18 -13.32 -17.44
N ARG A 14 -18.30 -13.65 -18.40
CA ARG A 14 -17.85 -15.04 -18.62
C ARG A 14 -17.09 -15.62 -17.44
N LEU A 15 -16.22 -14.82 -16.79
CA LEU A 15 -15.45 -15.28 -15.63
C LEU A 15 -16.36 -15.54 -14.43
N LEU A 16 -17.34 -14.66 -14.18
CA LEU A 16 -18.22 -14.76 -13.03
C LEU A 16 -19.29 -15.85 -13.18
N HIS A 17 -19.63 -16.25 -14.41
CA HIS A 17 -20.68 -17.26 -14.66
C HIS A 17 -20.41 -18.62 -13.98
N HIS A 18 -19.14 -19.04 -13.89
CA HIS A 18 -18.76 -20.33 -13.29
C HIS A 18 -17.68 -20.19 -12.20
N SER A 19 -17.54 -19.01 -11.61
CA SER A 19 -16.57 -18.78 -10.53
C SER A 19 -17.26 -18.45 -9.21
N HIS A 20 -16.62 -18.84 -8.11
CA HIS A 20 -17.00 -18.38 -6.80
C HIS A 20 -16.15 -17.18 -6.39
N VAL A 21 -16.79 -16.06 -6.06
CA VAL A 21 -16.09 -14.83 -5.68
C VAL A 21 -15.78 -14.86 -4.18
N ILE A 22 -14.48 -14.91 -3.85
CA ILE A 22 -14.01 -14.84 -2.47
C ILE A 22 -13.45 -13.45 -2.20
N ASN A 23 -14.15 -12.66 -1.38
CA ASN A 23 -13.72 -11.32 -0.99
C ASN A 23 -12.70 -11.41 0.15
N ILE A 24 -11.41 -11.30 -0.19
CA ILE A 24 -10.33 -11.32 0.80
C ILE A 24 -10.06 -9.89 1.28
N ARG A 25 -10.05 -9.71 2.61
CA ARG A 25 -9.72 -8.44 3.28
C ARG A 25 -8.68 -8.70 4.37
N GLY A 26 -7.85 -7.70 4.65
CA GLY A 26 -6.80 -7.77 5.67
C GLY A 26 -5.47 -7.22 5.17
N GLU A 27 -4.50 -7.07 6.09
CA GLU A 27 -3.15 -6.66 5.71
C GLU A 27 -2.50 -7.72 4.81
N SER A 28 -1.75 -7.27 3.80
CA SER A 28 -0.97 -8.16 2.94
C SER A 28 -0.07 -9.04 3.80
N TYR A 29 -0.11 -10.36 3.57
CA TYR A 29 0.70 -11.33 4.32
C TYR A 29 2.19 -10.93 4.37
N ARG A 30 2.71 -10.47 3.23
CA ARG A 30 4.09 -9.97 3.08
C ARG A 30 4.37 -8.74 3.95
N LEU A 31 3.39 -7.86 4.10
CA LEU A 31 3.51 -6.65 4.91
C LEU A 31 3.50 -7.01 6.40
N ARG A 32 2.66 -7.95 6.81
CA ARG A 32 2.62 -8.48 8.18
C ARG A 32 3.96 -9.11 8.58
N GLU A 33 4.60 -9.86 7.69
CA GLU A 33 5.90 -10.48 7.94
C GLU A 33 7.01 -9.43 8.10
N LYS A 34 7.07 -8.43 7.21
CA LYS A 34 8.03 -7.33 7.32
C LYS A 34 7.78 -6.44 8.55
N LYS A 35 6.52 -6.24 8.94
CA LYS A 35 6.13 -5.53 10.17
C LYS A 35 6.57 -6.30 11.42
N ARG A 36 6.41 -7.63 11.41
CA ARG A 36 6.92 -8.53 12.46
C ARG A 36 8.46 -8.53 12.51
N ALA A 37 9.11 -8.44 11.37
CA ALA A 37 10.56 -8.29 11.26
C ALA A 37 11.06 -6.87 11.63
N GLY A 38 10.17 -5.97 12.05
CA GLY A 38 10.53 -4.61 12.47
C GLY A 38 10.88 -3.64 11.33
N LEU A 39 10.79 -4.06 10.06
CA LEU A 39 11.20 -3.24 8.90
C LEU A 39 10.29 -2.04 8.63
N PHE A 40 9.09 -1.99 9.23
CA PHE A 40 8.15 -0.88 9.09
C PHE A 40 8.01 -0.01 10.35
N GLY A 41 8.92 -0.15 11.33
CA GLY A 41 9.00 0.70 12.51
C GLY A 41 10.19 1.65 12.44
N GLY A 42 9.96 2.91 12.07
CA GLY A 42 10.94 3.97 12.31
C GLY A 42 11.08 5.03 11.23
N THR A 43 10.04 5.83 11.00
CA THR A 43 10.30 7.27 10.83
C THR A 43 10.15 7.88 12.22
N PRO A 44 11.24 8.15 12.97
CA PRO A 44 11.10 9.05 14.11
C PRO A 44 10.60 10.40 13.57
N PRO A 45 9.70 11.11 14.29
CA PRO A 45 9.35 12.47 13.89
C PRO A 45 10.65 13.25 13.77
N ARG A 46 10.84 13.90 12.62
CA ARG A 46 12.00 14.76 12.34
C ARG A 46 12.11 15.75 13.49
N ARG A 47 13.03 15.49 14.44
CA ARG A 47 13.36 16.43 15.50
C ARG A 47 14.06 17.57 14.78
N GLU A 48 13.30 18.62 14.50
CA GLU A 48 13.81 19.85 13.92
C GLU A 48 14.73 20.48 14.99
N VAL A 49 16.01 20.14 14.91
CA VAL A 49 17.04 20.74 15.76
C VAL A 49 17.25 22.15 15.21
N MET A 50 16.71 23.12 15.94
CA MET A 50 16.98 24.54 15.74
C MET A 50 18.42 24.83 16.16
N PRO A 51 19.31 25.28 15.26
CA PRO A 51 20.63 25.74 15.66
C PRO A 51 20.48 27.13 16.29
N GLN A 52 20.71 27.19 17.60
CA GLN A 52 21.11 28.41 18.28
C GLN A 52 22.62 28.54 18.06
N ASP A 53 23.04 29.41 17.14
CA ASP A 53 24.43 29.89 17.11
C ASP A 53 24.41 31.39 17.31
N GLY A 54 24.37 31.78 18.59
CA GLY A 54 24.97 33.02 19.03
C GLY A 54 26.31 32.68 19.67
N SER A 55 27.41 33.18 19.12
CA SER A 55 28.64 33.55 19.84
C SER A 55 29.67 34.10 18.84
N ALA A 56 29.99 35.39 19.03
CA ALA A 56 31.28 36.05 18.79
C ALA A 56 32.08 35.69 17.53
N GLU A 57 32.15 36.62 16.57
CA GLU A 57 33.27 37.58 16.44
C GLU A 57 32.79 38.86 15.72
#